data_AF-A0A7M2TJY2-F1
#
_entry.id   AF-A0A7M2TJY2-F1
#
_cell.length_a   1.000
_cell.length_b   1.000
_cell.length_c   1.000
_cell.angle_alpha   90.00
_cell.angle_beta   90.00
_cell.angle_gamma   90.00
#
_symmetry.space_group_name_H-M   'P 1'
#
loop_
_entity.id
_entity.type
_entity.pdbx_description
1 polymer ?
#
loop_
_entity_poly.entity_id
_entity_poly.type
_entity_poly.pdbx_seq_one_letter_code
_entity_poly.pdbx_strand_id
1 'polypeptide(L)'
;MVPAEAASRDVWAFLALILLPDVAYWRYPQPPRDRILGTDLTRHVFGRLWWRAQLVRSPGEPEPYHALKNLGEAAFDQIYARRAALGGSPHLVRAILRVWKDLDLRGLNERETLRDFLKRLLRLAPFVLFDGIAEHALDQELRFVAQESVDAQRGGPASTVVPAAGTPSHQTHFADKGEASADVSSYAVSVEPSQDRHSGSAALRRFTFVEICAGAGAQALGLEAAGFDPLLLIDSKADACFTIDRNRPSWDVICMDIVQFRPNMRPEVRGVDLLSGGLPRVKSLATIARAEDSEERRVLRAAISLACEIEPKAVLFENVPELVQSSDFEADRAWIENELHRSGLRAAWSVLNAADFGVPQNRNSGFLVAMQNPYFRAFSWPRPNELRPPTVGQVLGPSMASRGWPGAERWIKNADRIAPALVGGSDRRGGADLGPTGSKKAWAALGVNGNSLGDEPPGTDFPVDDHPKLTVEQAAMIQAFPHDWMFSGGKTSRYRQVGHAMPPPLATAVGHAIATALRS
;
A
#
# COMPACT_ATOMS: atom_id res chain seq x y z
N MET A 1 22.33 24.59 -7.28
CA MET A 1 21.55 23.35 -7.18
C MET A 1 20.64 23.23 -8.38
N VAL A 2 20.88 22.22 -9.22
CA VAL A 2 20.01 21.90 -10.36
C VAL A 2 18.82 21.02 -9.91
N PRO A 3 17.73 20.91 -10.68
CA PRO A 3 16.57 20.08 -10.31
C PRO A 3 16.90 18.63 -9.97
N ALA A 4 17.91 18.04 -10.60
CA ALA A 4 18.35 16.67 -10.29
C ALA A 4 18.97 16.57 -8.87
N GLU A 5 19.83 17.51 -8.49
CA GLU A 5 20.42 17.58 -7.15
C GLU A 5 19.35 17.90 -6.10
N ALA A 6 18.42 18.80 -6.44
CA ALA A 6 17.27 19.14 -5.60
C ALA A 6 16.21 18.03 -5.52
N ALA A 7 16.34 16.95 -6.30
CA ALA A 7 15.53 15.74 -6.13
C ALA A 7 16.17 14.76 -5.14
N SER A 8 17.44 14.93 -4.79
CA SER A 8 18.13 14.11 -3.80
C SER A 8 17.67 14.44 -2.39
N ARG A 9 17.12 13.43 -1.70
CA ARG A 9 16.56 13.58 -0.35
C ARG A 9 17.62 13.91 0.69
N ASP A 10 18.82 13.36 0.52
CA ASP A 10 19.92 13.50 1.47
C ASP A 10 20.41 14.95 1.54
N VAL A 11 20.37 15.68 0.42
CA VAL A 11 20.69 17.11 0.39
C VAL A 11 19.75 17.89 1.29
N TRP A 12 18.46 17.56 1.24
CA TRP A 12 17.44 18.22 2.04
C TRP A 12 17.49 17.84 3.51
N ALA A 13 17.71 16.56 3.81
CA ALA A 13 17.90 16.08 5.17
C ALA A 13 19.14 16.71 5.81
N PHE A 14 20.25 16.81 5.07
CA PHE A 14 21.46 17.51 5.52
C PHE A 14 21.17 18.99 5.81
N LEU A 15 20.43 19.68 4.94
CA LEU A 15 20.04 21.07 5.19
C LEU A 15 19.17 21.23 6.45
N ALA A 16 18.21 20.32 6.68
CA ALA A 16 17.27 20.41 7.80
C ALA A 16 17.80 19.89 9.14
N LEU A 17 18.75 18.96 9.13
CA LEU A 17 19.28 18.35 10.35
C LEU A 17 20.65 18.90 10.74
N ILE A 18 21.46 19.29 9.76
CA ILE A 18 22.87 19.62 9.99
C ILE A 18 23.15 21.10 9.73
N LEU A 19 22.80 21.61 8.54
CA LEU A 19 23.21 22.96 8.14
C LEU A 19 22.36 24.05 8.78
N LEU A 20 21.03 23.89 8.78
CA LEU A 20 20.06 24.89 9.26
C LEU A 20 18.97 24.29 10.17
N PRO A 21 19.33 23.50 11.20
CA PRO A 21 18.35 22.88 12.09
C PRO A 21 17.50 23.93 12.82
N ASP A 22 18.11 25.01 13.32
CA ASP A 22 17.37 26.04 14.05
C ASP A 22 16.30 26.72 13.21
N VAL A 23 16.56 26.94 11.92
CA VAL A 23 15.57 27.52 10.99
C VAL A 23 14.45 26.51 10.70
N ALA A 24 14.78 25.23 10.58
CA ALA A 24 13.80 24.17 10.37
C ALA A 24 12.83 24.04 11.56
N TYR A 25 13.36 24.03 12.78
CA TYR A 25 12.58 23.94 14.02
C TYR A 25 11.93 25.27 14.42
N TRP A 26 12.49 26.43 14.06
CA TRP A 26 11.80 27.72 14.19
C TRP A 26 10.54 27.77 13.32
N ARG A 27 10.67 27.33 12.06
CA ARG A 27 9.57 27.33 11.10
C ARG A 27 8.50 26.29 11.45
N TYR A 28 8.91 25.17 12.03
CA TYR A 28 8.04 24.09 12.49
C TYR A 28 8.53 23.57 13.85
N PRO A 29 7.99 24.06 14.99
CA PRO A 29 8.50 23.74 16.34
C PRO A 29 8.50 22.26 16.71
N GLN A 30 7.60 21.47 16.13
CA GLN A 30 7.55 20.01 16.28
C GLN A 30 7.32 19.39 14.89
N PRO A 31 8.35 19.38 14.03
CA PRO A 31 8.19 18.97 12.65
C PRO A 31 8.04 17.45 12.57
N PRO A 32 6.99 16.93 11.92
CA PRO A 32 6.91 15.50 11.61
C PRO A 32 8.12 15.03 10.79
N ARG A 33 8.45 13.73 10.88
CA ARG A 33 9.68 13.14 10.33
C ARG A 33 9.89 13.46 8.83
N ASP A 34 8.82 13.50 8.04
CA ASP A 34 8.85 13.82 6.61
C ASP A 34 9.25 15.28 6.30
N ARG A 35 9.03 16.21 7.24
CA ARG A 35 9.43 17.60 7.11
C ARG A 35 10.93 17.83 7.23
N ILE A 36 11.65 16.87 7.81
CA ILE A 36 13.08 16.98 8.14
C ILE A 36 13.93 15.95 7.40
N LEU A 37 13.44 14.73 7.20
CA LEU A 37 14.21 13.67 6.51
C LEU A 37 14.12 13.71 4.98
N GLY A 38 13.29 14.61 4.42
CA GLY A 38 13.14 14.71 2.96
C GLY A 38 12.48 13.49 2.32
N THR A 39 11.79 12.63 3.08
CA THR A 39 11.07 11.46 2.55
C THR A 39 9.98 11.84 1.54
N ASP A 40 9.39 13.03 1.73
CA ASP A 40 8.52 13.70 0.75
C ASP A 40 9.01 15.16 0.56
N LEU A 41 9.66 15.43 -0.57
CA LEU A 41 10.17 16.77 -0.89
C LEU A 41 9.06 17.80 -1.04
N THR A 42 7.83 17.36 -1.30
CA THR A 42 6.67 18.24 -1.34
C THR A 42 6.19 18.65 0.06
N ARG A 43 6.72 18.05 1.13
CA ARG A 43 6.42 18.35 2.54
C ARG A 43 7.62 18.82 3.34
N HIS A 44 8.82 18.55 2.83
CA HIS A 44 10.08 18.95 3.43
C HIS A 44 10.18 20.47 3.65
N VAL A 45 10.72 20.88 4.81
CA VAL A 45 10.77 22.27 5.27
C VAL A 45 11.45 23.21 4.27
N PHE A 46 12.57 22.78 3.69
CA PHE A 46 13.31 23.54 2.69
C PHE A 46 13.02 23.09 1.26
N GLY A 47 12.71 21.81 1.07
CA GLY A 47 12.52 21.22 -0.27
C GLY A 47 11.31 21.81 -0.96
N ARG A 48 10.21 21.96 -0.21
CA ARG A 48 8.99 22.61 -0.71
C ARG A 48 9.24 24.07 -1.11
N LEU A 49 10.01 24.82 -0.32
CA LEU A 49 10.31 26.22 -0.63
C LEU A 49 11.14 26.37 -1.88
N TRP A 50 12.13 25.50 -2.04
CA TRP A 50 12.98 25.49 -3.22
C TRP A 50 12.18 25.15 -4.48
N TRP A 51 11.35 24.11 -4.45
CA TRP A 51 10.52 23.75 -5.60
C TRP A 51 9.51 24.84 -5.96
N ARG A 52 8.91 25.51 -4.96
CA ARG A 52 8.08 26.70 -5.18
C ARG A 52 8.86 27.78 -5.92
N ALA A 53 10.04 28.15 -5.43
CA ALA A 53 10.89 29.16 -6.06
C ALA A 53 11.31 28.75 -7.48
N GLN A 54 11.70 27.50 -7.69
CA GLN A 54 12.17 26.99 -8.97
C GLN A 54 11.07 27.01 -10.05
N LEU A 55 9.84 26.60 -9.69
CA LEU A 55 8.72 26.57 -10.63
C LEU A 55 8.31 27.97 -11.10
N VAL A 56 8.40 28.97 -10.21
CA VAL A 56 7.93 30.33 -10.51
C VAL A 56 9.02 31.29 -11.00
N ARG A 57 10.29 30.87 -11.00
CA ARG A 57 11.43 31.74 -11.33
C ARG A 57 11.38 32.26 -12.77
N SER A 58 11.16 33.56 -12.95
CA SER A 58 11.22 34.24 -14.25
C SER A 58 12.52 35.04 -14.38
N PRO A 59 13.61 34.46 -14.93
CA PRO A 59 14.94 35.08 -14.92
C PRO A 59 15.05 36.39 -15.75
N GLY A 60 14.09 36.66 -16.65
CA GLY A 60 14.05 37.88 -17.44
C GLY A 60 13.34 39.07 -16.78
N GLU A 61 12.79 38.90 -15.57
CA GLU A 61 12.04 39.93 -14.86
C GLU A 61 12.90 40.63 -13.78
N PRO A 62 12.68 41.93 -13.48
CA PRO A 62 13.37 42.63 -12.40
C PRO A 62 13.17 42.00 -11.01
N GLU A 63 12.01 41.39 -10.77
CA GLU A 63 11.73 40.56 -9.59
C GLU A 63 11.44 39.11 -10.02
N PRO A 64 12.47 38.23 -10.13
CA PRO A 64 12.32 36.89 -10.69
C PRO A 64 11.36 35.96 -9.95
N TYR A 65 11.02 36.27 -8.69
CA TYR A 65 10.13 35.47 -7.85
C TYR A 65 8.83 36.21 -7.48
N HIS A 66 8.48 37.30 -8.17
CA HIS A 66 7.29 38.11 -7.87
C HIS A 66 6.01 37.25 -7.78
N ALA A 67 5.88 36.20 -8.60
CA ALA A 67 4.72 35.32 -8.61
C ALA A 67 4.48 34.54 -7.30
N LEU A 68 5.46 34.48 -6.37
CA LEU A 68 5.24 33.96 -5.01
C LEU A 68 4.24 34.80 -4.21
N LYS A 69 4.02 36.07 -4.59
CA LYS A 69 3.05 36.97 -3.96
C LYS A 69 1.61 36.67 -4.39
N ASN A 70 1.40 35.93 -5.48
CA ASN A 70 0.07 35.67 -6.05
C ASN A 70 -0.70 34.58 -5.27
N LEU A 71 0.00 33.63 -4.66
CA LEU A 71 -0.59 32.54 -3.87
C LEU A 71 0.23 32.25 -2.61
N GLY A 72 -0.47 32.17 -1.48
CA GLY A 72 0.12 31.67 -0.23
C GLY A 72 0.60 30.22 -0.35
N GLU A 73 1.47 29.80 0.57
CA GLU A 73 2.11 28.47 0.56
C GLU A 73 1.10 27.31 0.52
N ALA A 74 0.07 27.38 1.36
CA ALA A 74 -0.96 26.34 1.44
C ALA A 74 -1.81 26.24 0.15
N ALA A 75 -1.95 27.34 -0.59
CA ALA A 75 -2.66 27.37 -1.87
C ALA A 75 -1.77 26.84 -2.99
N PHE A 76 -0.50 27.23 -3.03
CA PHE A 76 0.47 26.70 -3.99
C PHE A 76 0.65 25.19 -3.86
N ASP A 77 0.62 24.65 -2.65
CA ASP A 77 0.65 23.20 -2.39
C ASP A 77 -0.48 22.44 -3.13
N GLN A 78 -1.61 23.07 -3.42
CA GLN A 78 -2.70 22.46 -4.20
C GLN A 78 -2.31 22.22 -5.66
N ILE A 79 -1.36 23.00 -6.19
CA ILE A 79 -0.84 22.91 -7.55
C ILE A 79 0.30 21.90 -7.59
N TYR A 80 1.29 22.08 -6.71
CA TYR A 80 2.54 21.32 -6.72
C TYR A 80 2.43 19.94 -6.05
N ALA A 81 2.01 19.88 -4.79
CA ALA A 81 2.07 18.66 -3.98
C ALA A 81 0.90 17.69 -4.22
N ARG A 82 -0.28 18.23 -4.55
CA ARG A 82 -1.51 17.42 -4.67
C ARG A 82 -1.85 17.00 -6.10
N ARG A 83 -1.14 17.53 -7.11
CA ARG A 83 -1.46 17.34 -8.53
C ARG A 83 -0.19 17.26 -9.37
N ALA A 84 0.61 16.21 -9.15
CA ALA A 84 1.90 16.00 -9.81
C ALA A 84 1.86 16.15 -11.34
N ALA A 85 0.75 15.77 -11.99
CA ALA A 85 0.56 15.93 -13.44
C ALA A 85 0.51 17.39 -13.93
N LEU A 86 0.22 18.36 -13.06
CA LEU A 86 0.23 19.79 -13.38
C LEU A 86 1.45 20.49 -12.74
N GLY A 87 1.83 20.08 -11.53
CA GLY A 87 2.83 20.76 -10.70
C GLY A 87 4.29 20.58 -11.14
N GLY A 88 4.57 19.73 -12.14
CA GLY A 88 5.92 19.47 -12.64
C GLY A 88 6.41 20.46 -13.71
N SER A 89 5.51 21.23 -14.33
CA SER A 89 5.85 22.15 -15.42
C SER A 89 5.96 23.60 -14.93
N PRO A 90 7.14 24.25 -15.02
CA PRO A 90 7.28 25.68 -14.77
C PRO A 90 6.40 26.53 -15.68
N HIS A 91 6.24 26.13 -16.95
CA HIS A 91 5.43 26.84 -17.95
C HIS A 91 3.96 26.91 -17.54
N LEU A 92 3.38 25.76 -17.22
CA LEU A 92 2.00 25.64 -16.77
C LEU A 92 1.77 26.31 -15.41
N VAL A 93 2.67 26.10 -14.45
CA VAL A 93 2.55 26.70 -13.11
C VAL A 93 2.57 28.24 -13.19
N ARG A 94 3.43 28.83 -14.03
CA ARG A 94 3.46 30.30 -14.21
C ARG A 94 2.19 30.80 -14.88
N ALA A 95 1.69 30.10 -15.89
CA ALA A 95 0.44 30.45 -16.55
C ALA A 95 -0.75 30.40 -15.58
N ILE A 96 -0.84 29.37 -14.74
CA ILE A 96 -1.83 29.27 -13.66
C ILE A 96 -1.74 30.50 -12.74
N LEU A 97 -0.54 30.90 -12.32
CA LEU A 97 -0.35 32.05 -11.41
C LEU A 97 -0.65 33.40 -12.05
N ARG A 98 -0.39 33.57 -13.36
CA ARG A 98 -0.76 34.78 -14.10
C ARG A 98 -2.27 34.89 -14.23
N VAL A 99 -2.93 33.83 -14.69
CA VAL A 99 -4.39 33.80 -14.81
C VAL A 99 -5.04 34.02 -13.44
N TRP A 100 -4.57 33.32 -12.40
CA TRP A 100 -5.12 33.43 -11.05
C TRP A 100 -5.08 34.85 -10.50
N LYS A 101 -4.02 35.61 -10.77
CA LYS A 101 -3.84 36.99 -10.31
C LYS A 101 -4.95 37.92 -10.84
N ASP A 102 -5.47 37.65 -12.02
CA ASP A 102 -6.42 38.51 -12.73
C ASP A 102 -7.89 38.09 -12.53
N LEU A 103 -8.17 37.05 -11.73
CA LEU A 103 -9.54 36.57 -11.48
C LEU A 103 -10.27 37.44 -10.45
N ASP A 104 -11.53 37.77 -10.73
CA ASP A 104 -12.43 38.38 -9.75
C ASP A 104 -13.03 37.34 -8.81
N LEU A 105 -12.39 37.16 -7.65
CA LEU A 105 -12.81 36.21 -6.61
C LEU A 105 -13.68 36.83 -5.51
N ARG A 106 -14.17 38.07 -5.69
CA ARG A 106 -15.02 38.73 -4.68
C ARG A 106 -16.26 37.87 -4.37
N GLY A 107 -16.45 37.58 -3.08
CA GLY A 107 -17.55 36.76 -2.58
C GLY A 107 -17.38 35.25 -2.77
N LEU A 108 -16.21 34.78 -3.24
CA LEU A 108 -15.93 33.36 -3.45
C LEU A 108 -14.90 32.80 -2.46
N ASN A 109 -14.98 31.50 -2.21
CA ASN A 109 -13.96 30.81 -1.43
C ASN A 109 -12.76 30.47 -2.32
N GLU A 110 -11.70 31.27 -2.24
CA GLU A 110 -10.49 31.14 -3.08
C GLU A 110 -9.92 29.72 -3.11
N ARG A 111 -9.93 29.01 -1.97
CA ARG A 111 -9.41 27.65 -1.88
C ARG A 111 -10.27 26.66 -2.65
N GLU A 112 -11.59 26.83 -2.61
CA GLU A 112 -12.51 25.97 -3.35
C GLU A 112 -12.51 26.28 -4.84
N THR A 113 -12.42 27.57 -5.21
CA THR A 113 -12.25 28.01 -6.60
C THR A 113 -10.94 27.48 -7.20
N LEU A 114 -9.82 27.58 -6.47
CA LEU A 114 -8.54 27.02 -6.91
C LEU A 114 -8.62 25.51 -7.06
N ARG A 115 -9.32 24.83 -6.14
CA ARG A 115 -9.51 23.39 -6.19
C ARG A 115 -10.35 22.98 -7.41
N ASP A 116 -11.40 23.70 -7.75
CA ASP A 116 -12.23 23.41 -8.92
C ASP A 116 -11.48 23.67 -10.23
N PHE A 117 -10.83 24.84 -10.34
CA PHE A 117 -9.99 25.21 -11.49
C PHE A 117 -8.95 24.12 -11.80
N LEU A 118 -8.18 23.72 -10.80
CA LEU A 118 -7.16 22.69 -10.98
C LEU A 118 -7.74 21.29 -11.26
N LYS A 119 -8.98 20.98 -10.84
CA LYS A 119 -9.66 19.73 -11.22
C LYS A 119 -10.04 19.74 -12.71
N ARG A 120 -10.47 20.89 -13.23
CA ARG A 120 -10.81 21.05 -14.66
C ARG A 120 -9.56 20.90 -15.52
N LEU A 121 -8.45 21.52 -15.13
CA LEU A 121 -7.16 21.33 -15.82
C LEU A 121 -6.70 19.87 -15.83
N LEU A 122 -6.87 19.14 -14.72
CA LEU A 122 -6.57 17.70 -14.67
C LEU A 122 -7.43 16.87 -15.63
N ARG A 123 -8.69 17.27 -15.89
CA ARG A 123 -9.56 16.57 -16.85
C ARG A 123 -9.14 16.84 -18.30
N LEU A 124 -8.52 17.98 -18.55
CA LEU A 124 -8.00 18.36 -19.86
C LEU A 124 -6.61 17.78 -20.15
N ALA A 125 -5.80 17.52 -19.12
CA ALA A 125 -4.43 17.00 -19.27
C ALA A 125 -4.27 15.75 -20.15
N PRO A 126 -5.23 14.79 -20.25
CA PRO A 126 -5.15 13.68 -21.19
C PRO A 126 -5.31 14.07 -22.67
N PHE A 127 -5.88 15.23 -22.95
CA PHE A 127 -6.23 15.70 -24.30
C PHE A 127 -5.39 16.91 -24.74
N VAL A 128 -4.76 17.61 -23.79
CA VAL A 128 -4.06 18.87 -24.02
C VAL A 128 -2.62 18.75 -23.52
N LEU A 129 -1.66 18.89 -24.43
CA LEU A 129 -0.25 19.02 -24.10
C LEU A 129 0.05 20.48 -23.73
N PHE A 130 -0.21 20.89 -22.49
CA PHE A 130 -0.03 22.26 -22.04
C PHE A 130 1.38 22.83 -22.28
N ASP A 131 2.42 21.99 -22.14
CA ASP A 131 3.81 22.37 -22.40
C ASP A 131 4.11 22.65 -23.88
N GLY A 132 3.26 22.18 -24.79
CA GLY A 132 3.35 22.45 -26.22
C GLY A 132 2.62 23.71 -26.67
N ILE A 133 1.90 24.40 -25.77
CA ILE A 133 1.10 25.58 -26.09
C ILE A 133 1.93 26.84 -25.85
N ALA A 134 1.96 27.74 -26.83
CA ALA A 134 2.60 29.05 -26.69
C ALA A 134 2.00 29.85 -25.53
N GLU A 135 2.83 30.63 -24.84
CA GLU A 135 2.47 31.30 -23.58
C GLU A 135 1.14 32.08 -23.64
N HIS A 136 0.94 32.90 -24.67
CA HIS A 136 -0.29 33.69 -24.81
C HIS A 136 -1.54 32.82 -25.01
N ALA A 137 -1.43 31.76 -25.83
CA ALA A 137 -2.53 30.84 -26.06
C ALA A 137 -2.83 30.01 -24.82
N LEU A 138 -1.81 29.62 -24.05
CA LEU A 138 -1.97 28.91 -22.79
C LEU A 138 -2.70 29.78 -21.76
N ASP A 139 -2.31 31.05 -21.63
CA ASP A 139 -2.97 31.99 -20.72
C ASP A 139 -4.46 32.18 -21.08
N GLN A 140 -4.80 32.21 -22.38
CA GLN A 140 -6.20 32.29 -22.85
C GLN A 140 -7.01 31.04 -22.49
N GLU A 141 -6.47 29.85 -22.78
CA GLU A 141 -7.11 28.57 -22.46
C GLU A 141 -7.34 28.41 -20.96
N LEU A 142 -6.31 28.72 -20.15
CA LEU A 142 -6.42 28.65 -18.70
C LEU A 142 -7.41 29.68 -18.15
N ARG A 143 -7.51 30.88 -18.76
CA ARG A 143 -8.49 31.90 -18.36
C ARG A 143 -9.91 31.43 -18.62
N PHE A 144 -10.18 30.74 -19.72
CA PHE A 144 -11.50 30.14 -19.98
C PHE A 144 -11.89 29.15 -18.89
N VAL A 145 -11.00 28.20 -18.58
CA VAL A 145 -11.24 27.17 -17.56
C VAL A 145 -11.37 27.76 -16.15
N ALA A 146 -10.60 28.80 -15.85
CA ALA A 146 -10.69 29.52 -14.59
C ALA A 146 -12.02 30.27 -14.45
N GLN A 147 -12.49 30.91 -15.53
CA GLN A 147 -13.78 31.60 -15.56
C GLN A 147 -14.94 30.64 -15.33
N GLU A 148 -14.92 29.44 -15.95
CA GLU A 148 -15.93 28.41 -15.67
C GLU A 148 -15.98 28.01 -14.19
N SER A 149 -14.84 28.06 -13.50
CA SER A 149 -14.75 27.74 -12.07
C SER A 149 -15.38 28.83 -11.20
N VAL A 150 -15.23 30.10 -11.61
CA VAL A 150 -15.86 31.27 -10.98
C VAL A 150 -17.37 31.23 -11.21
N ASP A 151 -17.81 31.01 -12.45
CA ASP A 151 -19.22 31.01 -12.83
C ASP A 151 -20.00 29.87 -12.16
N ALA A 152 -19.40 28.68 -12.07
CA ALA A 152 -20.01 27.53 -11.40
C ALA A 152 -20.29 27.78 -9.91
N GLN A 153 -19.49 28.63 -9.25
CA GLN A 153 -19.69 28.98 -7.84
C GLN A 153 -20.63 30.17 -7.66
N ARG A 154 -20.77 31.03 -8.67
CA ARG A 154 -21.73 32.14 -8.68
C ARG A 154 -23.15 31.71 -9.07
N GLY A 155 -23.30 30.59 -9.80
CA GLY A 155 -24.58 30.12 -10.37
C GLY A 155 -25.31 28.99 -9.63
N GLY A 156 -24.96 28.67 -8.38
CA GLY A 156 -25.68 27.64 -7.59
C GLY A 156 -27.03 28.13 -7.05
N PRO A 157 -28.10 27.30 -7.01
CA PRO A 157 -29.39 27.68 -6.44
C PRO A 157 -29.28 27.95 -4.93
N ALA A 158 -30.09 28.90 -4.47
CA ALA A 158 -30.11 29.44 -3.12
C ALA A 158 -30.07 28.40 -1.99
N SER A 159 -29.17 28.65 -1.04
CA SER A 159 -29.10 28.03 0.27
C SER A 159 -30.45 28.22 1.00
N THR A 160 -31.09 27.12 1.40
CA THR A 160 -32.14 27.14 2.41
C THR A 160 -31.49 27.39 3.77
N VAL A 161 -31.65 28.62 4.24
CA VAL A 161 -31.36 29.05 5.60
C VAL A 161 -32.34 28.35 6.55
N VAL A 162 -31.81 27.59 7.51
CA VAL A 162 -32.54 27.22 8.74
C VAL A 162 -31.97 28.10 9.87
N PRO A 163 -32.80 28.84 10.63
CA PRO A 163 -32.34 29.93 11.48
C PRO A 163 -31.75 29.45 12.81
N ALA A 164 -30.81 30.25 13.31
CA ALA A 164 -30.22 30.14 14.63
C ALA A 164 -31.24 30.46 15.73
N ALA A 165 -31.31 29.61 16.75
CA ALA A 165 -31.99 29.89 18.00
C ALA A 165 -31.06 29.62 19.19
N GLY A 166 -30.79 30.68 19.94
CA GLY A 166 -30.66 30.64 21.40
C GLY A 166 -29.34 30.20 21.99
N THR A 167 -28.46 31.18 22.23
CA THR A 167 -27.52 31.11 23.36
C THR A 167 -28.31 31.27 24.67
N PRO A 168 -27.98 30.50 25.72
CA PRO A 168 -28.04 31.07 27.06
C PRO A 168 -26.65 31.06 27.71
N SER A 169 -26.26 32.25 28.15
CA SER A 169 -25.29 32.50 29.19
C SER A 169 -25.69 31.78 30.48
N HIS A 170 -24.77 31.07 31.13
CA HIS A 170 -24.80 30.96 32.58
C HIS A 170 -23.40 30.87 33.19
N GLN A 171 -23.31 31.53 34.32
CA GLN A 171 -22.13 31.89 35.08
C GLN A 171 -21.43 30.66 35.67
N THR A 172 -20.10 30.79 35.75
CA THR A 172 -19.21 30.01 36.60
C THR A 172 -19.60 30.13 38.07
N HIS A 173 -19.90 29.01 38.72
CA HIS A 173 -19.79 28.88 40.17
C HIS A 173 -18.84 27.73 40.50
N PHE A 174 -17.71 28.08 41.12
CA PHE A 174 -16.88 27.17 41.90
C PHE A 174 -17.67 26.65 43.10
N ALA A 175 -17.69 25.34 43.29
CA ALA A 175 -17.85 24.74 44.61
C ALA A 175 -17.18 23.35 44.64
N ASP A 176 -16.48 23.16 45.74
CA ASP A 176 -15.58 22.09 46.11
C ASP A 176 -16.33 20.93 46.81
N LYS A 177 -15.62 19.81 46.97
CA LYS A 177 -15.83 18.64 47.85
C LYS A 177 -16.64 17.44 47.35
N GLY A 178 -16.02 16.27 47.53
CA GLY A 178 -16.72 15.04 47.88
C GLY A 178 -16.08 13.76 47.36
N GLU A 179 -15.09 13.24 48.10
CA GLU A 179 -14.61 11.86 47.99
C GLU A 179 -15.73 10.83 48.10
N ALA A 180 -15.66 9.74 47.33
CA ALA A 180 -15.99 8.40 47.79
C ALA A 180 -15.44 7.33 46.83
N SER A 181 -14.50 6.56 47.35
CA SER A 181 -13.97 5.30 46.84
C SER A 181 -15.04 4.21 46.72
N ALA A 182 -14.97 3.40 45.66
CA ALA A 182 -15.44 2.03 45.71
C ALA A 182 -14.60 1.16 44.77
N ASP A 183 -13.90 0.22 45.39
CA ASP A 183 -13.10 -0.86 44.82
C ASP A 183 -13.89 -1.73 43.83
N VAL A 184 -13.28 -2.10 42.70
CA VAL A 184 -13.54 -3.40 42.07
C VAL A 184 -12.22 -4.01 41.56
N SER A 185 -11.85 -5.06 42.30
CA SER A 185 -10.81 -6.07 42.14
C SER A 185 -10.34 -6.39 40.72
N SER A 186 -9.02 -6.36 40.58
CA SER A 186 -8.19 -7.00 39.56
C SER A 186 -8.33 -8.52 39.54
N TYR A 187 -8.40 -9.12 38.34
CA TYR A 187 -7.95 -10.48 38.08
C TYR A 187 -6.82 -10.44 37.05
N ALA A 188 -5.61 -10.15 37.54
CA ALA A 188 -4.38 -10.34 36.79
C ALA A 188 -3.77 -11.66 37.29
N VAL A 189 -3.75 -12.67 36.43
CA VAL A 189 -2.99 -13.91 36.68
C VAL A 189 -1.53 -13.61 36.36
N SER A 190 -0.75 -13.39 37.42
CA SER A 190 0.70 -13.31 37.37
C SER A 190 1.27 -14.70 37.05
N VAL A 191 1.88 -14.85 35.87
CA VAL A 191 2.75 -15.99 35.58
C VAL A 191 4.18 -15.51 35.77
N GLU A 192 4.80 -15.92 36.88
CA GLU A 192 6.24 -15.74 37.07
C GLU A 192 7.03 -16.63 36.09
N PRO A 193 8.19 -16.15 35.57
CA PRO A 193 9.02 -16.95 34.68
C PRO A 193 9.83 -17.96 35.51
N SER A 194 9.47 -19.25 35.38
CA SER A 194 10.30 -20.35 35.85
C SER A 194 11.60 -20.39 35.05
N GLN A 195 12.71 -20.06 35.71
CA GLN A 195 14.06 -20.37 35.24
C GLN A 195 14.26 -21.88 35.28
N ASP A 196 14.23 -22.54 34.12
CA ASP A 196 14.77 -23.89 33.99
C ASP A 196 15.73 -24.00 32.80
N ARG A 197 17.01 -24.00 33.19
CA ARG A 197 18.11 -24.88 32.77
C ARG A 197 18.21 -25.25 31.29
N HIS A 198 19.28 -24.70 30.72
CA HIS A 198 19.97 -25.11 29.50
C HIS A 198 20.04 -26.64 29.34
N SER A 199 19.27 -27.17 28.38
CA SER A 199 19.68 -28.35 27.62
C SER A 199 19.89 -27.90 26.17
N GLY A 200 21.15 -27.92 25.71
CA GLY A 200 21.52 -27.55 24.35
C GLY A 200 20.86 -28.46 23.33
N SER A 201 19.75 -28.00 22.76
CA SER A 201 19.34 -28.41 21.41
C SER A 201 20.33 -27.74 20.45
N ALA A 202 21.08 -28.53 19.69
CA ALA A 202 21.85 -27.99 18.57
C ALA A 202 20.84 -27.29 17.64
N ALA A 203 20.82 -25.96 17.63
CA ALA A 203 19.88 -25.19 16.84
C ALA A 203 20.01 -25.65 15.38
N LEU A 204 18.93 -26.26 14.86
CA LEU A 204 18.86 -26.69 13.47
C LEU A 204 19.23 -25.49 12.59
N ARG A 205 20.21 -25.69 11.70
CA ARG A 205 20.65 -24.66 10.75
C ARG A 205 19.42 -24.14 9.99
N ARG A 206 19.20 -22.83 10.06
CA ARG A 206 18.18 -22.13 9.29
C ARG A 206 18.65 -21.95 7.84
N PHE A 207 17.70 -21.93 6.91
CA PHE A 207 17.95 -21.81 5.48
C PHE A 207 17.99 -20.34 5.06
N THR A 208 18.74 -19.97 4.03
CA THR A 208 18.74 -18.60 3.52
C THR A 208 17.75 -18.42 2.37
N PHE A 209 17.12 -17.26 2.27
CA PHE A 209 16.29 -16.98 1.10
C PHE A 209 16.39 -15.54 0.60
N VAL A 210 16.01 -15.38 -0.66
CA VAL A 210 15.75 -14.08 -1.30
C VAL A 210 14.29 -14.04 -1.72
N GLU A 211 13.61 -12.93 -1.48
CA GLU A 211 12.23 -12.73 -1.93
C GLU A 211 12.14 -11.57 -2.93
N ILE A 212 11.60 -11.85 -4.11
CA ILE A 212 11.29 -10.85 -5.13
C ILE A 212 9.80 -10.56 -5.14
N CYS A 213 9.42 -9.31 -5.46
CA CYS A 213 8.04 -8.84 -5.35
C CYS A 213 7.47 -9.08 -3.93
N ALA A 214 8.26 -8.73 -2.90
CA ALA A 214 7.97 -9.06 -1.51
C ALA A 214 6.67 -8.46 -0.96
N GLY A 215 6.14 -7.41 -1.59
CA GLY A 215 4.94 -6.73 -1.14
C GLY A 215 5.06 -6.28 0.32
N ALA A 216 4.04 -6.54 1.13
CA ALA A 216 4.06 -6.21 2.56
C ALA A 216 4.85 -7.20 3.43
N GLY A 217 5.61 -8.14 2.85
CA GLY A 217 6.42 -9.13 3.58
C GLY A 217 5.63 -10.31 4.14
N ALA A 218 4.41 -10.55 3.65
CA ALA A 218 3.53 -11.61 4.18
C ALA A 218 4.06 -13.02 3.90
N GLN A 219 4.59 -13.24 2.70
CA GLN A 219 5.20 -14.50 2.31
C GLN A 219 6.51 -14.72 3.08
N ALA A 220 7.38 -13.70 3.09
CA ALA A 220 8.59 -13.70 3.91
C ALA A 220 8.33 -14.01 5.38
N LEU A 221 7.25 -13.48 5.98
CA LEU A 221 6.85 -13.79 7.36
C LEU A 221 6.53 -15.28 7.54
N GLY A 222 5.80 -15.87 6.60
CA GLY A 222 5.51 -17.30 6.64
C GLY A 222 6.75 -18.17 6.45
N LEU A 223 7.66 -17.78 5.54
CA LEU A 223 8.94 -18.44 5.32
C LEU A 223 9.86 -18.33 6.54
N GLU A 224 9.88 -17.19 7.23
CA GLU A 224 10.61 -17.01 8.48
C GLU A 224 10.16 -18.01 9.55
N ALA A 225 8.84 -18.15 9.71
CA ALA A 225 8.25 -19.14 10.60
C ALA A 225 8.58 -20.58 10.19
N ALA A 226 8.81 -20.83 8.90
CA ALA A 226 9.19 -22.14 8.39
C ALA A 226 10.69 -22.49 8.53
N GLY A 227 11.49 -21.59 9.08
CA GLY A 227 12.93 -21.81 9.31
C GLY A 227 13.85 -21.21 8.25
N PHE A 228 13.38 -20.23 7.48
CA PHE A 228 14.20 -19.47 6.53
C PHE A 228 14.57 -18.09 7.07
N ASP A 229 15.76 -17.60 6.77
CA ASP A 229 16.23 -16.26 7.11
C ASP A 229 16.42 -15.45 5.82
N PRO A 230 15.79 -14.28 5.70
CA PRO A 230 15.90 -13.49 4.49
C PRO A 230 17.29 -12.84 4.41
N LEU A 231 17.99 -13.07 3.32
CA LEU A 231 19.19 -12.30 2.97
C LEU A 231 18.83 -10.98 2.30
N LEU A 232 17.77 -10.99 1.50
CA LEU A 232 17.34 -9.82 0.74
C LEU A 232 15.87 -9.95 0.33
N LEU A 233 15.10 -8.88 0.51
CA LEU A 233 13.77 -8.71 -0.07
C LEU A 233 13.80 -7.56 -1.08
N ILE A 234 13.15 -7.75 -2.23
CA ILE A 234 13.11 -6.77 -3.33
C ILE A 234 11.66 -6.47 -3.69
N ASP A 235 11.29 -5.19 -3.66
CA ASP A 235 9.99 -4.73 -4.15
C ASP A 235 10.10 -3.36 -4.81
N SER A 236 9.31 -3.09 -5.85
CA SER A 236 9.36 -1.81 -6.56
C SER A 236 8.48 -0.72 -5.92
N LYS A 237 7.59 -1.10 -4.99
CA LYS A 237 6.64 -0.19 -4.35
C LYS A 237 7.20 0.34 -3.04
N ALA A 238 7.45 1.64 -2.98
CA ALA A 238 7.99 2.29 -1.77
C ALA A 238 7.16 2.03 -0.50
N ASP A 239 5.82 2.10 -0.58
CA ASP A 239 4.95 1.81 0.57
C ASP A 239 5.12 0.37 1.08
N ALA A 240 5.37 -0.59 0.19
CA ALA A 240 5.59 -1.99 0.52
C ALA A 240 6.94 -2.18 1.23
N CYS A 241 8.01 -1.58 0.70
CA CYS A 241 9.31 -1.54 1.39
C CYS A 241 9.21 -0.92 2.79
N PHE A 242 8.53 0.23 2.92
CA PHE A 242 8.37 0.90 4.21
C PHE A 242 7.54 0.08 5.19
N THR A 243 6.59 -0.72 4.69
CA THR A 243 5.88 -1.70 5.52
C THR A 243 6.84 -2.76 6.03
N ILE A 244 7.70 -3.34 5.19
CA ILE A 244 8.66 -4.35 5.63
C ILE A 244 9.63 -3.76 6.68
N ASP A 245 10.30 -2.65 6.35
CA ASP A 245 11.27 -1.96 7.23
C ASP A 245 10.68 -1.64 8.61
N ARG A 246 9.42 -1.19 8.64
CA ARG A 246 8.73 -0.86 9.89
C ARG A 246 8.48 -2.07 10.79
N ASN A 247 8.15 -3.22 10.20
CA ASN A 247 7.76 -4.41 10.97
C ASN A 247 8.95 -5.34 11.25
N ARG A 248 9.97 -5.33 10.38
CA ARG A 248 11.18 -6.13 10.47
C ARG A 248 12.41 -5.29 10.08
N PRO A 249 12.86 -4.36 10.95
CA PRO A 249 13.99 -3.47 10.64
C PRO A 249 15.33 -4.18 10.39
N SER A 250 15.44 -5.44 10.81
CA SER A 250 16.63 -6.28 10.58
C SER A 250 16.64 -6.98 9.22
N TRP A 251 15.52 -6.99 8.49
CA TRP A 251 15.48 -7.55 7.15
C TRP A 251 16.04 -6.55 6.15
N ASP A 252 16.93 -7.01 5.27
CA ASP A 252 17.48 -6.17 4.23
C ASP A 252 16.50 -6.05 3.05
N VAL A 253 16.18 -4.81 2.68
CA VAL A 253 15.16 -4.49 1.68
C VAL A 253 15.73 -3.53 0.64
N ILE A 254 15.62 -3.91 -0.64
CA ILE A 254 15.92 -3.04 -1.76
C ILE A 254 14.62 -2.62 -2.46
N CYS A 255 14.39 -1.32 -2.52
CA CYS A 255 13.28 -0.75 -3.30
C CYS A 255 13.65 -0.57 -4.76
N MET A 256 13.45 -1.61 -5.56
CA MET A 256 13.85 -1.65 -6.97
C MET A 256 12.90 -2.50 -7.80
N ASP A 257 12.77 -2.17 -9.08
CA ASP A 257 12.18 -3.08 -10.05
C ASP A 257 13.10 -4.29 -10.27
N ILE A 258 12.57 -5.50 -10.09
CA ILE A 258 13.35 -6.74 -10.24
C ILE A 258 13.93 -6.89 -11.65
N VAL A 259 13.34 -6.25 -12.66
CA VAL A 259 13.86 -6.23 -14.04
C VAL A 259 15.20 -5.48 -14.12
N GLN A 260 15.47 -4.57 -13.19
CA GLN A 260 16.72 -3.81 -13.08
C GLN A 260 17.74 -4.48 -12.16
N PHE A 261 17.29 -5.37 -11.27
CA PHE A 261 18.17 -6.08 -10.36
C PHE A 261 19.09 -7.04 -11.12
N ARG A 262 20.36 -7.10 -10.71
CA ARG A 262 21.34 -8.06 -11.21
C ARG A 262 22.05 -8.71 -10.02
N PRO A 263 22.25 -10.04 -9.98
CA PRO A 263 22.86 -10.70 -8.82
C PRO A 263 24.27 -10.22 -8.48
N ASN A 264 25.00 -9.61 -9.40
CA ASN A 264 26.31 -9.00 -9.12
C ASN A 264 26.23 -7.74 -8.25
N MET A 265 25.07 -7.09 -8.15
CA MET A 265 24.85 -5.95 -7.25
C MET A 265 24.85 -6.39 -5.78
N ARG A 266 24.50 -7.66 -5.53
CA ARG A 266 24.44 -8.30 -4.20
C ARG A 266 24.98 -9.74 -4.31
N PRO A 267 26.29 -9.96 -4.47
CA PRO A 267 26.86 -11.28 -4.75
C PRO A 267 26.46 -12.38 -3.77
N GLU A 268 26.15 -12.04 -2.52
CA GLU A 268 25.67 -12.93 -1.46
C GLU A 268 24.33 -13.62 -1.76
N VAL A 269 23.57 -13.12 -2.75
CA VAL A 269 22.31 -13.75 -3.16
C VAL A 269 22.51 -15.00 -4.00
N ARG A 270 23.72 -15.28 -4.49
CA ARG A 270 24.00 -16.45 -5.33
C ARG A 270 24.02 -17.73 -4.50
N GLY A 271 23.41 -18.80 -5.01
CA GLY A 271 23.41 -20.11 -4.38
C GLY A 271 22.59 -20.20 -3.09
N VAL A 272 21.62 -19.31 -2.89
CA VAL A 272 20.73 -19.33 -1.71
C VAL A 272 19.88 -20.59 -1.66
N ASP A 273 19.40 -20.95 -0.47
CA ASP A 273 18.56 -22.14 -0.34
C ASP A 273 17.21 -21.98 -1.06
N LEU A 274 16.64 -20.76 -1.04
CA LEU A 274 15.35 -20.47 -1.67
C LEU A 274 15.33 -19.09 -2.36
N LEU A 275 14.88 -19.05 -3.61
CA LEU A 275 14.37 -17.83 -4.25
C LEU A 275 12.84 -17.88 -4.22
N SER A 276 12.19 -16.84 -3.72
CA SER A 276 10.74 -16.83 -3.55
C SER A 276 10.09 -15.55 -4.09
N GLY A 277 8.78 -15.57 -4.36
CA GLY A 277 8.07 -14.33 -4.73
C GLY A 277 6.58 -14.48 -5.03
N GLY A 278 5.78 -13.52 -4.55
CA GLY A 278 4.38 -13.32 -4.93
C GLY A 278 4.31 -12.43 -6.17
N LEU A 279 4.41 -13.04 -7.35
CA LEU A 279 4.60 -12.29 -8.58
C LEU A 279 3.31 -11.58 -9.01
N PRO A 280 3.39 -10.45 -9.75
CA PRO A 280 2.22 -9.82 -10.34
C PRO A 280 1.35 -10.83 -11.11
N ARG A 281 0.04 -10.77 -10.85
CA ARG A 281 -0.94 -11.72 -11.37
C ARG A 281 -1.04 -11.62 -12.89
N VAL A 282 -0.60 -12.67 -13.59
CA VAL A 282 -0.68 -12.72 -15.05
C VAL A 282 -2.12 -12.86 -15.52
N LYS A 283 -2.39 -12.41 -16.75
CA LYS A 283 -3.72 -12.47 -17.37
C LYS A 283 -3.67 -13.33 -18.63
N SER A 284 -4.73 -14.10 -18.88
CA SER A 284 -4.84 -14.90 -20.11
C SER A 284 -4.74 -14.01 -21.36
N LEU A 285 -4.11 -14.54 -22.41
CA LEU A 285 -3.99 -13.88 -23.71
C LEU A 285 -5.36 -13.61 -24.34
N ALA A 286 -6.36 -14.45 -24.08
CA ALA A 286 -7.73 -14.27 -24.56
C ALA A 286 -8.39 -12.97 -24.04
N THR A 287 -7.84 -12.36 -22.99
CA THR A 287 -8.34 -11.11 -22.38
C THR A 287 -7.51 -9.88 -22.81
N ILE A 288 -6.45 -10.04 -23.60
CA ILE A 288 -5.53 -8.96 -24.00
C ILE A 288 -5.45 -8.89 -25.53
N ALA A 289 -5.60 -7.68 -26.10
CA ALA A 289 -5.62 -7.46 -27.55
C ALA A 289 -4.26 -7.69 -28.26
N ARG A 290 -3.13 -7.82 -27.53
CA ARG A 290 -1.79 -8.14 -28.07
C ARG A 290 -0.99 -8.97 -27.07
N ALA A 291 -0.23 -9.94 -27.58
CA ALA A 291 0.03 -11.21 -26.90
C ALA A 291 1.37 -11.37 -26.16
N GLU A 292 2.30 -10.40 -26.09
CA GLU A 292 3.64 -10.70 -25.52
C GLU A 292 4.24 -9.69 -24.51
N ASP A 293 3.62 -8.53 -24.27
CA ASP A 293 4.20 -7.41 -23.47
C ASP A 293 3.28 -6.90 -22.36
N SER A 294 2.59 -7.79 -21.63
CA SER A 294 2.00 -7.34 -20.35
C SER A 294 3.12 -7.21 -19.32
N GLU A 295 3.12 -6.10 -18.57
CA GLU A 295 4.10 -5.86 -17.50
C GLU A 295 4.16 -7.03 -16.52
N GLU A 296 3.03 -7.68 -16.23
CA GLU A 296 2.98 -8.86 -15.37
C GLU A 296 3.74 -10.06 -15.96
N ARG A 297 3.60 -10.34 -17.25
CA ARG A 297 4.40 -11.38 -17.93
C ARG A 297 5.89 -11.02 -18.01
N ARG A 298 6.22 -9.75 -18.21
CA ARG A 298 7.60 -9.27 -18.21
C ARG A 298 8.29 -9.53 -16.86
N VAL A 299 7.58 -9.25 -15.76
CA VAL A 299 8.06 -9.54 -14.40
C VAL A 299 8.19 -11.05 -14.17
N LEU A 300 7.24 -11.86 -14.63
CA LEU A 300 7.35 -13.33 -14.55
C LEU A 300 8.58 -13.85 -15.29
N ARG A 301 8.83 -13.39 -16.52
CA ARG A 301 10.04 -13.77 -17.28
C ARG A 301 11.32 -13.36 -16.56
N ALA A 302 11.38 -12.13 -16.05
CA ALA A 302 12.52 -11.64 -15.29
C ALA A 302 12.78 -12.45 -14.01
N ALA A 303 11.72 -12.85 -13.30
CA ALA A 303 11.82 -13.72 -12.12
C ALA A 303 12.44 -15.08 -12.45
N ILE A 304 12.07 -15.69 -13.57
CA ILE A 304 12.64 -16.96 -14.04
C ILE A 304 14.10 -16.79 -14.47
N SER A 305 14.43 -15.74 -15.21
CA SER A 305 15.83 -15.44 -15.55
C SER A 305 16.69 -15.21 -14.31
N LEU A 306 16.17 -14.49 -13.32
CA LEU A 306 16.85 -14.31 -12.02
C LEU A 306 17.04 -15.64 -11.29
N ALA A 307 16.07 -16.56 -11.33
CA ALA A 307 16.25 -17.90 -10.77
C ALA A 307 17.42 -18.64 -11.45
N CYS A 308 17.52 -18.54 -12.78
CA CYS A 308 18.63 -19.13 -13.53
C CYS A 308 19.98 -18.48 -13.21
N GLU A 309 20.02 -17.17 -12.99
CA GLU A 309 21.26 -16.44 -12.66
C GLU A 309 21.69 -16.59 -11.18
N ILE A 310 20.72 -16.69 -10.27
CA ILE A 310 20.95 -16.84 -8.82
C ILE A 310 21.37 -18.27 -8.47
N GLU A 311 20.90 -19.26 -9.25
CA GLU A 311 21.13 -20.68 -9.05
C GLU A 311 20.74 -21.18 -7.63
N PRO A 312 19.50 -20.92 -7.16
CA PRO A 312 19.09 -21.35 -5.83
C PRO A 312 18.88 -22.87 -5.79
N LYS A 313 18.85 -23.44 -4.58
CA LYS A 313 18.48 -24.86 -4.40
C LYS A 313 17.00 -25.12 -4.66
N ALA A 314 16.16 -24.12 -4.36
CA ALA A 314 14.72 -24.15 -4.56
C ALA A 314 14.18 -22.79 -5.04
N VAL A 315 13.04 -22.84 -5.74
CA VAL A 315 12.25 -21.68 -6.18
C VAL A 315 10.82 -21.86 -5.68
N LEU A 316 10.21 -20.79 -5.18
CA LEU A 316 8.79 -20.71 -4.83
C LEU A 316 8.16 -19.46 -5.45
N PHE A 317 7.31 -19.62 -6.46
CA PHE A 317 6.54 -18.50 -7.01
C PHE A 317 5.04 -18.71 -6.85
N GLU A 318 4.36 -17.68 -6.34
CA GLU A 318 2.90 -17.59 -6.26
C GLU A 318 2.34 -16.76 -7.42
N ASN A 319 1.21 -17.20 -7.97
CA ASN A 319 0.44 -16.47 -8.97
C ASN A 319 -1.04 -16.91 -8.97
N VAL A 320 -1.77 -16.58 -10.04
CA VAL A 320 -3.17 -16.97 -10.21
C VAL A 320 -3.33 -18.47 -10.47
N PRO A 321 -4.42 -19.13 -10.00
CA PRO A 321 -4.69 -20.54 -10.27
C PRO A 321 -4.69 -20.92 -11.75
N GLU A 322 -5.14 -20.00 -12.60
CA GLU A 322 -5.24 -20.21 -14.05
C GLU A 322 -3.87 -20.44 -14.69
N LEU A 323 -2.79 -19.86 -14.16
CA LEU A 323 -1.42 -20.13 -14.64
C LEU A 323 -1.06 -21.61 -14.50
N VAL A 324 -1.62 -22.30 -13.51
CA VAL A 324 -1.41 -23.74 -13.28
C VAL A 324 -2.38 -24.58 -14.12
N GLN A 325 -3.67 -24.19 -14.17
CA GLN A 325 -4.74 -25.07 -14.63
C GLN A 325 -5.21 -24.82 -16.07
N SER A 326 -5.12 -23.59 -16.57
CA SER A 326 -5.70 -23.24 -17.87
C SER A 326 -4.76 -23.61 -19.03
N SER A 327 -5.33 -24.09 -20.14
CA SER A 327 -4.62 -24.31 -21.40
C SER A 327 -4.05 -23.01 -21.99
N ASP A 328 -4.64 -21.86 -21.68
CA ASP A 328 -4.18 -20.54 -22.16
C ASP A 328 -2.73 -20.21 -21.73
N PHE A 329 -2.24 -20.88 -20.68
CA PHE A 329 -0.89 -20.69 -20.14
C PHE A 329 0.03 -21.88 -20.41
N GLU A 330 -0.34 -22.81 -21.29
CA GLU A 330 0.49 -23.98 -21.60
C GLU A 330 1.86 -23.58 -22.17
N ALA A 331 1.90 -22.60 -23.08
CA ALA A 331 3.15 -22.07 -23.62
C ALA A 331 4.02 -21.39 -22.55
N ASP A 332 3.40 -20.62 -21.65
CA ASP A 332 4.09 -19.98 -20.52
C ASP A 332 4.69 -21.06 -19.59
N ARG A 333 3.93 -22.10 -19.21
CA ARG A 333 4.42 -23.22 -18.38
C ARG A 333 5.55 -24.00 -19.06
N ALA A 334 5.41 -24.36 -20.33
CA ALA A 334 6.43 -25.10 -21.07
C ALA A 334 7.76 -24.33 -21.17
N TRP A 335 7.68 -23.01 -21.40
CA TRP A 335 8.86 -22.15 -21.38
C TRP A 335 9.52 -22.12 -20.00
N ILE A 336 8.75 -21.89 -18.94
CA ILE A 336 9.23 -21.86 -17.55
C ILE A 336 9.93 -23.17 -17.19
N GLU A 337 9.30 -24.31 -17.46
CA GLU A 337 9.83 -25.62 -17.13
C GLU A 337 11.14 -25.90 -17.86
N ASN A 338 11.22 -25.54 -19.14
CA ASN A 338 12.42 -25.72 -19.94
C ASN A 338 13.59 -24.83 -19.47
N GLU A 339 13.34 -23.56 -19.13
CA GLU A 339 14.39 -22.68 -18.59
C GLU A 339 14.91 -23.18 -17.24
N LEU A 340 14.01 -23.53 -16.32
CA LEU A 340 14.38 -24.07 -15.01
C LEU A 340 15.12 -25.42 -15.13
N HIS A 341 14.70 -26.28 -16.06
CA HIS A 341 15.36 -27.56 -16.32
C HIS A 341 16.80 -27.40 -16.78
N ARG A 342 17.07 -26.42 -17.65
CA ARG A 342 18.44 -26.09 -18.10
C ARG A 342 19.33 -25.63 -16.95
N SER A 343 18.76 -24.97 -15.94
CA SER A 343 19.45 -24.60 -14.70
C SER A 343 19.44 -25.70 -13.62
N GLY A 344 19.09 -26.94 -13.97
CA GLY A 344 19.14 -28.08 -13.05
C GLY A 344 17.97 -28.19 -12.06
N LEU A 345 16.96 -27.33 -12.20
CA LEU A 345 15.76 -27.32 -11.37
C LEU A 345 14.64 -28.15 -12.02
N ARG A 346 13.88 -28.88 -11.22
CA ARG A 346 12.70 -29.63 -11.65
C ARG A 346 11.47 -28.97 -11.05
N ALA A 347 10.49 -28.63 -11.90
CA ALA A 347 9.29 -27.91 -11.52
C ALA A 347 8.15 -28.86 -11.11
N ALA A 348 7.36 -28.41 -10.15
CA ALA A 348 6.07 -28.96 -9.75
C ALA A 348 5.08 -27.81 -9.61
N TRP A 349 3.84 -28.04 -10.05
CA TRP A 349 2.77 -27.05 -9.99
C TRP A 349 1.62 -27.55 -9.12
N SER A 350 0.98 -26.65 -8.39
CA SER A 350 -0.24 -26.96 -7.64
C SER A 350 -1.09 -25.71 -7.41
N VAL A 351 -2.38 -25.91 -7.20
CA VAL A 351 -3.28 -24.88 -6.70
C VAL A 351 -3.64 -25.23 -5.26
N LEU A 352 -3.39 -24.29 -4.35
CA LEU A 352 -3.69 -24.45 -2.92
C LEU A 352 -4.72 -23.42 -2.49
N ASN A 353 -5.64 -23.80 -1.61
CA ASN A 353 -6.58 -22.89 -0.99
C ASN A 353 -6.05 -22.46 0.38
N ALA A 354 -5.99 -21.15 0.63
CA ALA A 354 -5.60 -20.61 1.93
C ALA A 354 -6.45 -21.15 3.10
N ALA A 355 -7.74 -21.44 2.84
CA ALA A 355 -8.66 -22.00 3.83
C ALA A 355 -8.18 -23.36 4.39
N ASP A 356 -7.50 -24.16 3.57
CA ASP A 356 -6.96 -25.46 3.97
C ASP A 356 -5.80 -25.33 4.96
N PHE A 357 -5.26 -24.12 5.14
CA PHE A 357 -4.13 -23.84 6.03
C PHE A 357 -4.49 -22.86 7.16
N GLY A 358 -5.78 -22.83 7.52
CA GLY A 358 -6.28 -22.07 8.68
C GLY A 358 -6.57 -20.60 8.42
N VAL A 359 -6.46 -20.13 7.18
CA VAL A 359 -6.79 -18.74 6.83
C VAL A 359 -8.32 -18.62 6.70
N PRO A 360 -8.97 -17.61 7.31
CA PRO A 360 -10.43 -17.45 7.28
C PRO A 360 -10.95 -16.91 5.94
N GLN A 361 -10.43 -17.41 4.82
CA GLN A 361 -10.68 -16.90 3.48
C GLN A 361 -10.58 -18.01 2.43
N ASN A 362 -11.59 -18.11 1.57
CA ASN A 362 -11.55 -18.94 0.38
C ASN A 362 -10.71 -18.23 -0.70
N ARG A 363 -9.42 -18.58 -0.78
CA ARG A 363 -8.44 -17.97 -1.69
C ARG A 363 -7.57 -19.05 -2.31
N ASN A 364 -7.88 -19.39 -3.55
CA ASN A 364 -7.04 -20.24 -4.37
C ASN A 364 -5.90 -19.42 -4.98
N SER A 365 -4.68 -19.94 -4.87
CA SER A 365 -3.48 -19.42 -5.51
C SER A 365 -2.76 -20.55 -6.24
N GLY A 366 -2.17 -20.23 -7.40
CA GLY A 366 -1.32 -21.13 -8.16
C GLY A 366 0.13 -21.02 -7.69
N PHE A 367 0.80 -22.16 -7.58
CA PHE A 367 2.16 -22.26 -7.09
C PHE A 367 3.06 -22.99 -8.07
N LEU A 368 4.25 -22.45 -8.26
CA LEU A 368 5.41 -23.10 -8.84
C LEU A 368 6.42 -23.38 -7.73
N VAL A 369 6.73 -24.64 -7.50
CA VAL A 369 7.92 -25.04 -6.74
C VAL A 369 8.88 -25.70 -7.70
N ALA A 370 10.13 -25.22 -7.76
CA ALA A 370 11.17 -25.89 -8.53
C ALA A 370 12.38 -26.17 -7.65
N MET A 371 12.93 -27.37 -7.70
CA MET A 371 14.04 -27.78 -6.82
C MET A 371 15.10 -28.59 -7.56
N GLN A 372 16.34 -28.53 -7.09
CA GLN A 372 17.41 -29.39 -7.57
C GLN A 372 17.18 -30.84 -7.08
N ASN A 373 17.80 -31.82 -7.75
CA ASN A 373 17.93 -33.16 -7.17
C ASN A 373 19.04 -33.17 -6.10
N PRO A 374 18.94 -33.97 -5.02
CA PRO A 374 17.89 -34.94 -4.74
C PRO A 374 16.61 -34.33 -4.13
N TYR A 375 16.63 -33.06 -3.69
CA TYR A 375 15.54 -32.42 -2.95
C TYR A 375 14.17 -32.53 -3.63
N PHE A 376 14.12 -32.38 -4.96
CA PHE A 376 12.88 -32.52 -5.73
C PHE A 376 12.18 -33.87 -5.52
N ARG A 377 12.94 -34.96 -5.33
CA ARG A 377 12.36 -36.30 -5.08
C ARG A 377 11.79 -36.45 -3.67
N ALA A 378 12.28 -35.66 -2.73
CA ALA A 378 11.80 -35.63 -1.36
C ALA A 378 10.64 -34.64 -1.16
N PHE A 379 10.38 -33.76 -2.13
CA PHE A 379 9.33 -32.75 -2.03
C PHE A 379 7.93 -33.35 -2.17
N SER A 380 7.04 -32.93 -1.28
CA SER A 380 5.60 -33.18 -1.37
C SER A 380 4.86 -31.91 -0.97
N TRP A 381 3.80 -31.56 -1.71
CA TRP A 381 2.93 -30.45 -1.35
C TRP A 381 2.36 -30.62 0.07
N PRO A 382 2.19 -29.51 0.83
CA PRO A 382 1.65 -29.59 2.18
C PRO A 382 0.20 -30.09 2.13
N ARG A 383 -0.18 -30.87 3.15
CA ARG A 383 -1.54 -31.38 3.28
C ARG A 383 -2.44 -30.35 3.97
N PRO A 384 -3.74 -30.29 3.62
CA PRO A 384 -4.72 -29.51 4.37
C PRO A 384 -4.69 -29.82 5.86
N ASN A 385 -4.92 -28.80 6.68
CA ASN A 385 -5.15 -28.93 8.11
C ASN A 385 -6.45 -29.70 8.37
N GLU A 386 -6.48 -30.48 9.44
CA GLU A 386 -7.69 -31.19 9.87
C GLU A 386 -8.75 -30.24 10.44
N LEU A 387 -8.30 -29.14 11.06
CA LEU A 387 -9.18 -28.13 11.66
C LEU A 387 -9.69 -27.16 10.61
N ARG A 388 -10.99 -26.87 10.68
CA ARG A 388 -11.62 -25.86 9.84
C ARG A 388 -11.14 -24.46 10.23
N PRO A 389 -10.93 -23.56 9.26
CA PRO A 389 -10.62 -22.16 9.54
C PRO A 389 -11.80 -21.46 10.24
N PRO A 390 -11.52 -20.42 11.05
CA PRO A 390 -12.58 -19.67 11.73
C PRO A 390 -13.42 -18.86 10.73
N THR A 391 -14.66 -18.56 11.11
CA THR A 391 -15.60 -17.77 10.29
C THR A 391 -15.25 -16.28 10.35
N VAL A 392 -15.80 -15.50 9.41
CA VAL A 392 -15.64 -14.04 9.41
C VAL A 392 -16.15 -13.40 10.71
N GLY A 393 -17.28 -13.87 11.23
CA GLY A 393 -17.85 -13.42 12.49
C GLY A 393 -16.96 -13.72 13.68
N GLN A 394 -16.32 -14.90 13.71
CA GLN A 394 -15.36 -15.26 14.76
C GLN A 394 -14.11 -14.38 14.72
N VAL A 395 -13.58 -14.12 13.52
CA VAL A 395 -12.34 -13.35 13.35
C VAL A 395 -12.56 -11.85 13.58
N LEU A 396 -13.62 -11.28 13.00
CA LEU A 396 -13.86 -9.84 13.02
C LEU A 396 -14.80 -9.39 14.14
N GLY A 397 -15.48 -10.30 14.82
CA GLY A 397 -16.47 -9.98 15.85
C GLY A 397 -15.97 -9.03 16.93
N PRO A 398 -14.81 -9.30 17.57
CA PRO A 398 -14.25 -8.38 18.56
C PRO A 398 -14.00 -6.98 18.00
N SER A 399 -13.52 -6.88 16.75
CA SER A 399 -13.29 -5.59 16.09
C SER A 399 -14.60 -4.88 15.75
N MET A 400 -15.62 -5.59 15.25
CA MET A 400 -16.93 -5.03 14.95
C MET A 400 -17.68 -4.55 16.19
N ALA A 401 -17.47 -5.20 17.34
CA ALA A 401 -18.07 -4.81 18.63
C ALA A 401 -17.30 -3.69 19.36
N SER A 402 -16.06 -3.40 18.94
CA SER A 402 -15.10 -2.58 19.72
C SER A 402 -15.57 -1.15 20.03
N ARG A 403 -16.53 -0.61 19.28
CA ARG A 403 -17.09 0.74 19.45
C ARG A 403 -18.55 0.72 19.88
N GLY A 404 -19.04 -0.39 20.42
CA GLY A 404 -20.39 -0.50 20.98
C GLY A 404 -21.51 -0.57 19.93
N TRP A 405 -21.22 -1.07 18.72
CA TRP A 405 -22.26 -1.24 17.69
C TRP A 405 -23.37 -2.21 18.16
N PRO A 406 -24.64 -1.76 18.28
CA PRO A 406 -25.71 -2.61 18.80
C PRO A 406 -26.01 -3.84 17.92
N GLY A 407 -25.68 -3.78 16.63
CA GLY A 407 -25.86 -4.87 15.68
C GLY A 407 -24.78 -5.95 15.73
N ALA A 408 -23.71 -5.77 16.50
CA ALA A 408 -22.52 -6.61 16.45
C ALA A 408 -22.81 -8.09 16.74
N GLU A 409 -23.54 -8.42 17.81
CA GLU A 409 -23.82 -9.82 18.17
C GLU A 409 -24.64 -10.55 17.09
N ARG A 410 -25.63 -9.87 16.51
CA ARG A 410 -26.43 -10.40 15.40
C ARG A 410 -25.56 -10.60 14.17
N TRP A 411 -24.71 -9.62 13.84
CA TRP A 411 -23.80 -9.69 12.71
C TRP A 411 -22.79 -10.84 12.85
N ILE A 412 -22.20 -11.02 14.03
CA ILE A 412 -21.23 -12.10 14.33
C ILE A 412 -21.85 -13.47 14.05
N LYS A 413 -23.10 -13.69 14.47
CA LYS A 413 -23.84 -14.94 14.23
C LYS A 413 -24.14 -15.16 12.75
N ASN A 414 -24.38 -14.10 11.98
CA ASN A 414 -24.71 -14.17 10.55
C ASN A 414 -23.47 -14.26 9.65
N ALA A 415 -22.30 -13.79 10.10
CA ALA A 415 -21.04 -13.91 9.40
C ALA A 415 -20.40 -15.30 9.65
N ASP A 416 -21.17 -16.36 9.38
CA ASP A 416 -20.95 -17.75 9.83
C ASP A 416 -20.10 -18.62 8.90
N ARG A 417 -19.45 -18.01 7.91
CA ARG A 417 -18.59 -18.68 6.93
C ARG A 417 -17.29 -17.93 6.73
N ILE A 418 -16.32 -18.58 6.07
CA ILE A 418 -15.06 -17.94 5.68
C ILE A 418 -15.28 -16.83 4.66
N ALA A 419 -14.34 -15.89 4.60
CA ALA A 419 -14.39 -14.76 3.69
C ALA A 419 -14.26 -15.19 2.22
N PRO A 420 -14.92 -14.48 1.29
CA PRO A 420 -14.50 -14.46 -0.11
C PRO A 420 -13.07 -13.93 -0.25
N ALA A 421 -12.38 -14.29 -1.33
CA ALA A 421 -11.04 -13.78 -1.59
C ALA A 421 -11.00 -12.25 -1.58
N LEU A 422 -10.04 -11.67 -0.84
CA LEU A 422 -9.74 -10.25 -0.87
C LEU A 422 -9.01 -9.91 -2.16
N VAL A 423 -9.39 -8.79 -2.78
CA VAL A 423 -8.88 -8.34 -4.08
C VAL A 423 -8.26 -6.95 -3.91
N GLY A 424 -6.94 -6.85 -4.03
CA GLY A 424 -6.20 -5.59 -3.84
C GLY A 424 -6.37 -4.55 -4.95
N GLY A 425 -7.05 -4.92 -6.05
CA GLY A 425 -7.32 -4.03 -7.19
C GLY A 425 -6.07 -3.72 -8.03
N SER A 426 -6.25 -3.02 -9.16
CA SER A 426 -5.12 -2.61 -10.00
C SER A 426 -4.53 -1.27 -9.57
N ASP A 427 -3.29 -1.01 -9.95
CA ASP A 427 -2.65 0.30 -9.79
C ASP A 427 -3.31 1.40 -10.64
N ARG A 428 -4.08 0.99 -11.67
CA ARG A 428 -4.69 1.89 -12.67
C ARG A 428 -6.12 2.31 -12.33
N ARG A 429 -6.74 1.73 -11.30
CA ARG A 429 -8.09 2.10 -10.85
C ARG A 429 -8.01 2.69 -9.44
N GLY A 430 -8.75 3.78 -9.23
CA GLY A 430 -8.86 4.41 -7.91
C GLY A 430 -9.89 3.73 -7.03
N GLY A 431 -9.65 3.75 -5.71
CA GLY A 431 -10.57 3.28 -4.68
C GLY A 431 -10.27 1.86 -4.18
N ALA A 432 -10.27 1.68 -2.86
CA ALA A 432 -10.25 0.36 -2.24
C ALA A 432 -11.67 -0.21 -2.22
N ASP A 433 -11.88 -1.42 -2.75
CA ASP A 433 -13.12 -2.19 -2.65
C ASP A 433 -12.82 -3.69 -2.48
N LEU A 434 -13.85 -4.49 -2.16
CA LEU A 434 -13.69 -5.93 -1.94
C LEU A 434 -13.77 -6.76 -3.24
N GLY A 435 -13.47 -6.15 -4.39
CA GLY A 435 -13.31 -6.82 -5.67
C GLY A 435 -14.47 -6.64 -6.66
N PRO A 436 -14.56 -7.50 -7.70
CA PRO A 436 -15.60 -7.42 -8.71
C PRO A 436 -17.00 -7.66 -8.13
N THR A 437 -18.04 -7.44 -8.94
CA THR A 437 -19.44 -7.57 -8.53
C THR A 437 -19.77 -8.91 -7.85
N GLY A 438 -19.18 -10.01 -8.32
CA GLY A 438 -19.34 -11.33 -7.69
C GLY A 438 -18.81 -11.36 -6.25
N SER A 439 -17.59 -10.89 -6.03
CA SER A 439 -16.99 -10.79 -4.69
C SER A 439 -17.81 -9.87 -3.78
N LYS A 440 -18.26 -8.72 -4.29
CA LYS A 440 -19.10 -7.78 -3.53
C LYS A 440 -20.42 -8.41 -3.08
N LYS A 441 -21.07 -9.22 -3.92
CA LYS A 441 -22.27 -9.98 -3.55
C LYS A 441 -21.98 -11.01 -2.47
N ALA A 442 -20.85 -11.72 -2.56
CA ALA A 442 -20.44 -12.71 -1.57
C ALA A 442 -20.16 -12.06 -0.20
N TRP A 443 -19.53 -10.87 -0.18
CA TRP A 443 -19.35 -10.07 1.02
C TRP A 443 -20.67 -9.51 1.57
N ALA A 444 -21.58 -9.06 0.71
CA ALA A 444 -22.91 -8.61 1.14
C ALA A 444 -23.71 -9.72 1.81
N ALA A 445 -23.54 -10.98 1.38
CA ALA A 445 -24.17 -12.12 2.01
C ALA A 445 -23.60 -12.46 3.42
N LEU A 446 -22.47 -11.85 3.78
CA LEU A 446 -21.88 -11.85 5.13
C LEU A 446 -22.24 -10.58 5.92
N GLY A 447 -23.15 -9.75 5.41
CA GLY A 447 -23.50 -8.47 6.02
C GLY A 447 -22.39 -7.42 5.90
N VAL A 448 -21.52 -7.50 4.89
CA VAL A 448 -20.41 -6.54 4.67
C VAL A 448 -20.62 -5.73 3.40
N ASN A 449 -20.43 -4.43 3.49
CA ASN A 449 -20.46 -3.54 2.33
C ASN A 449 -19.13 -3.61 1.57
N GLY A 450 -19.10 -4.40 0.49
CA GLY A 450 -17.92 -4.59 -0.33
C GLY A 450 -17.59 -3.46 -1.31
N ASN A 451 -18.35 -2.36 -1.34
CA ASN A 451 -18.15 -1.28 -2.33
C ASN A 451 -17.01 -0.32 -1.97
N SER A 452 -16.61 -0.28 -0.69
CA SER A 452 -15.49 0.55 -0.23
C SER A 452 -14.97 0.06 1.12
N LEU A 453 -13.78 0.51 1.51
CA LEU A 453 -13.22 0.26 2.84
C LEU A 453 -13.54 1.43 3.79
N GLY A 454 -13.92 1.08 5.03
CA GLY A 454 -14.14 1.99 6.14
C GLY A 454 -12.84 2.49 6.76
N ASP A 455 -12.92 3.58 7.51
CA ASP A 455 -11.80 4.12 8.28
C ASP A 455 -11.78 3.58 9.72
N GLU A 456 -12.95 3.25 10.28
CA GLU A 456 -13.13 2.72 11.63
C GLU A 456 -14.21 1.63 11.63
N PRO A 457 -14.21 0.72 12.63
CA PRO A 457 -15.33 -0.19 12.89
C PRO A 457 -16.65 0.56 13.15
N PRO A 458 -17.82 -0.09 12.98
CA PRO A 458 -19.12 0.54 13.27
C PRO A 458 -19.23 0.94 14.75
N GLY A 459 -19.78 2.14 15.00
CA GLY A 459 -20.01 2.70 16.34
C GLY A 459 -21.44 2.50 16.84
N THR A 460 -21.74 3.11 18.00
CA THR A 460 -23.08 3.10 18.62
C THR A 460 -24.17 3.70 17.73
N ASP A 461 -23.79 4.62 16.85
CA ASP A 461 -24.65 5.34 15.90
C ASP A 461 -24.84 4.60 14.56
N PHE A 462 -24.10 3.50 14.33
CA PHE A 462 -24.21 2.74 13.08
C PHE A 462 -25.51 1.92 13.05
N PRO A 463 -26.35 2.04 12.00
CA PRO A 463 -27.63 1.33 11.94
C PRO A 463 -27.47 -0.19 12.00
N VAL A 464 -28.35 -0.86 12.76
CA VAL A 464 -28.29 -2.32 12.99
C VAL A 464 -28.54 -3.13 11.71
N ASP A 465 -29.35 -2.60 10.80
CA ASP A 465 -29.72 -3.28 9.55
C ASP A 465 -28.82 -2.88 8.35
N ASP A 466 -27.87 -1.96 8.55
CA ASP A 466 -26.91 -1.58 7.53
C ASP A 466 -25.68 -2.51 7.52
N HIS A 467 -25.01 -2.59 6.37
CA HIS A 467 -23.80 -3.38 6.21
C HIS A 467 -22.54 -2.54 6.51
N PRO A 468 -21.76 -2.84 7.57
CA PRO A 468 -20.50 -2.16 7.82
C PRO A 468 -19.49 -2.40 6.69
N LYS A 469 -18.57 -1.44 6.53
CA LYS A 469 -17.41 -1.58 5.64
C LYS A 469 -16.25 -2.12 6.44
N LEU A 470 -15.44 -3.00 5.84
CA LEU A 470 -14.22 -3.45 6.50
C LEU A 470 -13.21 -2.30 6.58
N THR A 471 -12.42 -2.27 7.67
CA THR A 471 -11.19 -1.47 7.70
C THR A 471 -10.03 -2.23 7.05
N VAL A 472 -8.90 -1.56 6.84
CA VAL A 472 -7.69 -2.22 6.31
C VAL A 472 -7.17 -3.26 7.30
N GLU A 473 -7.24 -2.95 8.59
CA GLU A 473 -6.82 -3.81 9.69
C GLU A 473 -7.69 -5.07 9.75
N GLN A 474 -9.01 -4.94 9.59
CA GLN A 474 -9.91 -6.09 9.50
C GLN A 474 -9.61 -6.94 8.25
N ALA A 475 -9.30 -6.32 7.12
CA ALA A 475 -8.86 -7.07 5.94
C ALA A 475 -7.53 -7.82 6.19
N ALA A 476 -6.60 -7.22 6.95
CA ALA A 476 -5.35 -7.86 7.33
C ALA A 476 -5.58 -9.05 8.28
N MET A 477 -6.53 -8.95 9.21
CA MET A 477 -6.96 -10.07 10.06
C MET A 477 -7.51 -11.24 9.22
N ILE A 478 -8.29 -10.97 8.18
CA ILE A 478 -8.79 -12.00 7.25
C ILE A 478 -7.66 -12.65 6.43
N GLN A 479 -6.60 -11.90 6.12
CA GLN A 479 -5.36 -12.43 5.52
C GLN A 479 -4.44 -13.11 6.53
N ALA A 480 -4.82 -13.18 7.81
CA ALA A 480 -4.03 -13.74 8.90
C ALA A 480 -2.64 -13.09 9.07
N PHE A 481 -2.55 -11.77 8.86
CA PHE A 481 -1.40 -11.01 9.32
C PHE A 481 -1.37 -10.92 10.85
N PRO A 482 -0.18 -10.80 11.47
CA PRO A 482 -0.06 -10.41 12.87
C PRO A 482 -0.81 -9.09 13.15
N HIS A 483 -1.45 -9.01 14.31
CA HIS A 483 -2.25 -7.84 14.71
C HIS A 483 -1.43 -6.55 14.82
N ASP A 484 -0.13 -6.68 15.09
CA ASP A 484 0.85 -5.60 15.20
C ASP A 484 1.52 -5.26 13.86
N TRP A 485 1.17 -5.94 12.76
CA TRP A 485 1.75 -5.67 11.44
C TRP A 485 1.26 -4.32 10.87
N MET A 486 2.16 -3.35 10.79
CA MET A 486 1.87 -1.97 10.44
C MET A 486 2.06 -1.69 8.95
N PHE A 487 0.98 -1.35 8.23
CA PHE A 487 1.02 -1.01 6.81
C PHE A 487 1.27 0.48 6.54
N SER A 488 2.26 0.80 5.70
CA SER A 488 2.58 2.15 5.24
C SER A 488 1.76 2.58 4.02
N GLY A 489 1.57 3.90 3.85
CA GLY A 489 0.85 4.50 2.72
C GLY A 489 -0.59 4.95 3.04
N GLY A 490 -1.30 5.46 2.03
CA GLY A 490 -2.73 5.80 2.16
C GLY A 490 -3.65 4.57 2.15
N LYS A 491 -4.92 4.72 2.55
CA LYS A 491 -5.92 3.61 2.67
C LYS A 491 -5.90 2.63 1.49
N THR A 492 -5.94 3.14 0.25
CA THR A 492 -5.92 2.31 -0.95
C THR A 492 -4.61 1.53 -1.11
N SER A 493 -3.47 2.15 -0.79
CA SER A 493 -2.16 1.49 -0.88
C SER A 493 -2.02 0.39 0.19
N ARG A 494 -2.42 0.69 1.43
CA ARG A 494 -2.41 -0.27 2.55
C ARG A 494 -3.34 -1.45 2.26
N TYR A 495 -4.54 -1.21 1.77
CA TYR A 495 -5.47 -2.28 1.39
C TYR A 495 -4.94 -3.13 0.21
N ARG A 496 -4.29 -2.51 -0.78
CA ARG A 496 -3.69 -3.24 -1.91
C ARG A 496 -2.61 -4.20 -1.45
N GLN A 497 -1.74 -3.75 -0.56
CA GLN A 497 -0.72 -4.58 0.09
C GLN A 497 -1.34 -5.82 0.75
N VAL A 498 -2.43 -5.64 1.51
CA VAL A 498 -3.17 -6.74 2.15
C VAL A 498 -3.81 -7.66 1.10
N GLY A 499 -4.53 -7.11 0.12
CA GLY A 499 -5.27 -7.92 -0.87
C GLY A 499 -4.39 -8.70 -1.84
N HIS A 500 -3.16 -8.24 -2.09
CA HIS A 500 -2.19 -8.93 -2.95
C HIS A 500 -1.33 -9.95 -2.20
N ALA A 501 -1.22 -9.85 -0.88
CA ALA A 501 -0.40 -10.75 -0.09
C ALA A 501 -0.77 -12.24 -0.27
N MET A 502 0.26 -13.09 -0.27
CA MET A 502 0.10 -14.49 0.08
C MET A 502 -0.11 -14.59 1.61
N PRO A 503 -1.18 -15.25 2.08
CA PRO A 503 -1.43 -15.35 3.52
C PRO A 503 -0.24 -16.03 4.25
N PRO A 504 0.24 -15.47 5.39
CA PRO A 504 1.37 -16.04 6.12
C PRO A 504 1.22 -17.52 6.49
N PRO A 505 0.05 -18.03 6.97
CA PRO A 505 -0.09 -19.45 7.31
C PRO A 505 0.11 -20.40 6.12
N LEU A 506 -0.38 -20.02 4.94
CA LEU A 506 -0.16 -20.78 3.71
C LEU A 506 1.33 -20.74 3.31
N ALA A 507 1.99 -19.59 3.47
CA ALA A 507 3.42 -19.46 3.19
C ALA A 507 4.26 -20.30 4.16
N THR A 508 3.89 -20.37 5.43
CA THR A 508 4.51 -21.28 6.41
C THR A 508 4.36 -22.74 6.01
N ALA A 509 3.15 -23.16 5.59
CA ALA A 509 2.90 -24.55 5.20
C ALA A 509 3.74 -24.98 3.98
N VAL A 510 3.79 -24.15 2.94
CA VAL A 510 4.62 -24.40 1.76
C VAL A 510 6.11 -24.33 2.12
N GLY A 511 6.50 -23.36 2.94
CA GLY A 511 7.87 -23.23 3.45
C GLY A 511 8.33 -24.48 4.20
N HIS A 512 7.50 -25.06 5.08
CA HIS A 512 7.81 -26.29 5.78
C HIS A 512 8.01 -27.48 4.83
N ALA A 513 7.20 -27.59 3.78
CA ALA A 513 7.36 -28.62 2.76
C ALA A 513 8.71 -28.50 2.03
N ILE A 514 9.07 -27.27 1.63
CA ILE A 514 10.37 -26.98 0.99
C ILE A 514 11.53 -27.26 1.96
N ALA A 515 11.45 -26.76 3.20
CA ALA A 515 12.47 -26.98 4.22
C ALA A 515 12.67 -28.47 4.54
N THR A 516 11.59 -29.26 4.55
CA THR A 516 11.67 -30.71 4.74
C THR A 516 12.43 -31.38 3.61
N ALA A 517 12.15 -31.00 2.36
CA ALA A 517 12.87 -31.50 1.20
C ALA A 517 14.34 -31.06 1.18
N LEU A 518 14.67 -29.83 1.59
CA LEU A 518 16.05 -29.34 1.66
C LEU A 518 16.92 -30.00 2.75
N ARG A 519 16.29 -30.71 3.71
CA ARG A 519 17.01 -31.48 4.75
C ARG A 519 17.30 -32.93 4.36
N SER A 520 16.80 -33.40 3.21
CA SER A 520 16.88 -34.81 2.78
C SER A 520 18.27 -35.24 2.34
#